data_AF-A0A3A4JNN2-F1
#
_entry.id   AF-A0A3A4JNN2-F1
#
_cell.length_a   1.000
_cell.length_b   1.000
_cell.length_c   1.000
_cell.angle_alpha   90.00
_cell.angle_beta   90.00
_cell.angle_gamma   90.00
#
_symmetry.space_group_name_H-M   'P 1'
#
loop_
_entity.id
_entity.type
_entity.pdbx_description
1 polymer ?
#
loop_
_entity_poly.entity_id
_entity_poly.type
_entity_poly.pdbx_seq_one_letter_code
_entity_poly.pdbx_strand_id
1 'polypeptide(L)'
;MPYCPRCRSEFRSGFAVCANCEIELVASLDEVEPEMTEEAMGEYLAARDLVTIASADLNRLKPLKNLLCQHGIANIVLEPDGGCCASGGCAPKLELAVAANDIERAAEVLRADFQDLVALNADETTCKDPSAWTVNLEGGEVICPACETRIPAGVAECPQCELYVGVPSEFLAEEK
;
A
#
# COMPACT_ATOMS: atom_id res chain seq x y z
N MET A 1 11.61 -36.32 -0.51
CA MET A 1 10.25 -35.89 -0.90
C MET A 1 10.33 -34.38 -1.02
N PRO A 2 9.95 -33.75 -2.13
CA PRO A 2 10.05 -32.30 -2.27
C PRO A 2 9.02 -31.57 -1.37
N TYR A 3 9.38 -30.38 -0.91
CA TYR A 3 8.58 -29.53 -0.01
C TYR A 3 8.29 -28.19 -0.65
N CYS A 4 7.11 -27.62 -0.38
CA CYS A 4 6.81 -26.25 -0.77
C CYS A 4 7.36 -25.28 0.30
N PRO A 5 8.22 -24.31 -0.04
CA PRO A 5 8.81 -23.41 0.95
C PRO A 5 7.78 -22.45 1.57
N ARG A 6 6.67 -22.16 0.89
CA ARG A 6 5.62 -21.23 1.35
C ARG A 6 4.58 -21.90 2.25
N CYS A 7 3.99 -23.02 1.82
CA CYS A 7 2.93 -23.71 2.59
C CYS A 7 3.42 -24.91 3.40
N ARG A 8 4.71 -25.28 3.28
CA ARG A 8 5.36 -26.40 3.99
C ARG A 8 4.70 -27.76 3.76
N SER A 9 3.92 -27.90 2.69
CA SER A 9 3.31 -29.18 2.31
C SER A 9 4.33 -30.11 1.64
N GLU A 10 4.21 -31.40 1.93
CA GLU A 10 5.06 -32.45 1.38
C GLU A 10 4.46 -33.00 0.07
N PHE A 11 5.32 -33.19 -0.93
CA PHE A 11 4.95 -33.69 -2.25
C PHE A 11 5.67 -35.00 -2.57
N ARG A 12 5.07 -35.78 -3.47
CA ARG A 12 5.70 -37.01 -3.99
C ARG A 12 6.81 -36.64 -4.98
N SER A 13 7.79 -37.53 -5.15
CA SER A 13 8.85 -37.36 -6.15
C SER A 13 8.26 -37.33 -7.57
N GLY A 14 8.71 -36.38 -8.39
CA GLY A 14 8.23 -36.16 -9.77
C GLY A 14 7.40 -34.88 -9.96
N PHE A 15 7.05 -34.19 -8.88
CA PHE A 15 6.45 -32.85 -8.94
C PHE A 15 7.52 -31.79 -8.72
N ALA A 16 7.56 -30.78 -9.59
CA ALA A 16 8.49 -29.66 -9.50
C ALA A 16 7.86 -28.37 -8.95
N VAL A 17 6.53 -28.26 -8.98
CA VAL A 17 5.77 -27.04 -8.64
C VAL A 17 4.65 -27.36 -7.66
N CYS A 18 4.44 -26.49 -6.67
CA CYS A 18 3.33 -26.57 -5.72
C CYS A 18 2.00 -26.27 -6.41
N ALA A 19 1.02 -27.18 -6.32
CA ALA A 19 -0.32 -26.97 -6.90
C ALA A 19 -1.15 -25.86 -6.24
N ASN A 20 -0.75 -25.40 -5.04
CA ASN A 20 -1.48 -24.37 -4.29
C ASN A 20 -0.76 -23.01 -4.28
N CYS A 21 0.57 -23.01 -4.30
CA CYS A 21 1.37 -21.79 -4.24
C CYS A 21 2.04 -21.43 -5.57
N GLU A 22 2.01 -22.34 -6.56
CA GLU A 22 2.59 -22.16 -7.90
C GLU A 22 4.09 -21.80 -7.89
N ILE A 23 4.82 -22.23 -6.85
CA ILE A 23 6.26 -22.05 -6.71
C ILE A 23 7.02 -23.36 -6.83
N GLU A 24 8.31 -23.28 -7.19
CA GLU A 24 9.20 -24.42 -7.26
C GLU A 24 9.37 -25.09 -5.89
N LEU A 25 9.36 -26.43 -5.90
CA LEU A 25 9.51 -27.23 -4.70
C LEU A 25 11.00 -27.47 -4.40
N VAL A 26 11.37 -27.36 -3.13
CA VAL A 26 12.73 -27.57 -2.62
C VAL A 26 12.93 -28.98 -2.10
N ALA A 27 14.18 -29.46 -2.06
CA ALA A 27 14.47 -30.81 -1.58
C ALA A 27 14.43 -30.89 -0.04
N SER A 28 14.80 -29.80 0.64
CA SER A 28 14.66 -29.60 2.08
C SER A 28 14.16 -28.19 2.38
N LEU A 29 13.38 -28.02 3.46
CA LEU A 29 13.01 -26.70 3.98
C LEU A 29 14.22 -25.93 4.54
N ASP A 30 15.33 -26.62 4.84
CA ASP A 30 16.58 -26.00 5.31
C ASP A 30 17.38 -25.30 4.19
N GLU A 31 17.02 -25.54 2.92
CA GLU A 31 17.65 -24.87 1.76
C GLU A 31 17.06 -23.48 1.51
N VAL A 32 15.99 -23.11 2.22
CA VAL A 32 15.49 -21.73 2.22
C VAL A 32 16.48 -20.90 3.01
N GLU A 33 17.11 -19.90 2.36
CA GLU A 33 18.03 -18.99 3.02
C GLU A 33 17.42 -18.51 4.34
N PRO A 34 18.17 -18.57 5.46
CA PRO A 34 17.62 -18.29 6.77
C PRO A 34 17.05 -16.88 6.76
N GLU A 35 15.78 -16.76 7.14
CA GLU A 35 15.18 -15.48 7.50
C GLU A 35 16.17 -14.80 8.46
N MET A 36 16.68 -13.61 8.08
CA MET A 36 17.56 -12.84 8.96
C MET A 36 16.84 -12.70 10.30
N THR A 37 17.40 -13.28 11.37
CA THR A 37 16.81 -13.20 12.70
C THR A 37 16.68 -11.74 13.12
N GLU A 38 15.69 -11.41 13.95
CA GLU A 38 15.48 -10.02 14.40
C GLU A 38 16.75 -9.42 15.04
N GLU A 39 17.53 -10.26 15.71
CA GLU A 39 18.81 -9.93 16.33
C GLU A 39 19.88 -9.57 15.29
N ALA A 40 20.04 -10.40 14.24
CA ALA A 40 20.97 -10.15 13.15
C ALA A 40 20.57 -8.91 12.32
N MET A 41 19.26 -8.68 12.17
CA MET A 41 18.73 -7.49 11.52
C MET A 41 18.98 -6.22 12.34
N GLY A 42 18.81 -6.31 13.66
CA GLY A 42 19.15 -5.24 14.60
C GLY A 42 20.63 -4.86 14.55
N GLU A 43 21.54 -5.85 14.56
CA GLU A 43 22.98 -5.61 14.43
C GLU A 43 23.36 -5.00 13.08
N TYR A 44 22.76 -5.47 11.99
CA TYR A 44 22.99 -4.93 10.64
C TYR A 44 22.55 -3.46 10.50
N LEU A 45 21.47 -3.09 11.19
CA LEU A 45 20.89 -1.76 11.18
C LEU A 45 21.57 -0.81 12.17
N ALA A 46 22.10 -1.31 13.29
CA ALA A 46 22.79 -0.51 14.29
C ALA A 46 24.07 0.17 13.76
N ALA A 47 24.69 -0.40 12.73
CA ALA A 47 25.89 0.14 12.08
C ALA A 47 25.58 1.12 10.92
N ARG A 48 24.30 1.43 10.66
CA ARG A 48 23.87 2.22 9.50
C ARG A 48 22.95 3.37 9.91
N ASP A 49 22.88 4.35 9.02
CA ASP A 49 21.92 5.44 9.14
C ASP A 49 20.51 4.91 8.87
N LEU A 50 19.63 5.11 9.84
CA LEU A 50 18.24 4.68 9.77
C LEU A 50 17.33 5.84 9.35
N VAL A 51 16.37 5.53 8.49
CA VAL A 51 15.35 6.47 8.05
C VAL A 51 13.98 5.88 8.32
N THR A 52 13.13 6.65 9.01
CA THR A 52 11.74 6.30 9.27
C THR A 52 10.92 6.41 7.98
N ILE A 53 10.22 5.33 7.62
CA ILE A 53 9.36 5.25 6.43
C ILE A 53 7.87 5.31 6.77
N ALA A 54 7.48 4.89 7.97
CA ALA A 54 6.09 4.88 8.40
C ALA A 54 5.99 5.02 9.92
N SER A 55 4.90 5.64 10.39
CA SER A 55 4.61 5.75 11.83
C SER A 55 3.14 5.45 12.10
N ALA A 56 2.89 4.45 12.92
CA ALA A 56 1.54 3.96 13.23
C ALA A 56 1.55 3.09 14.50
N ASP A 57 0.38 2.54 14.85
CA ASP A 57 0.29 1.49 15.86
C ASP A 57 0.84 0.15 15.36
N LEU A 58 1.11 -0.77 16.28
CA LEU A 58 1.71 -2.07 15.97
C LEU A 58 0.88 -2.90 14.98
N ASN A 59 -0.46 -2.78 14.97
CA ASN A 59 -1.29 -3.58 14.05
C ASN A 59 -1.14 -3.10 12.60
N ARG A 60 -0.89 -1.81 12.39
CA ARG A 60 -0.61 -1.24 11.07
C ARG A 60 0.83 -1.47 10.61
N LEU A 61 1.80 -1.47 11.54
CA LEU A 61 3.20 -1.69 11.19
C LEU A 61 3.55 -3.16 10.92
N LYS A 62 2.88 -4.11 11.57
CA LYS A 62 3.14 -5.56 11.40
C LYS A 62 3.06 -6.02 9.92
N PRO A 63 2.00 -5.72 9.16
CA PRO A 63 1.93 -6.08 7.74
C PRO A 63 3.08 -5.48 6.92
N LEU A 64 3.38 -4.19 7.14
CA LEU A 64 4.44 -3.48 6.43
C LEU A 64 5.83 -4.08 6.73
N LYS A 65 6.10 -4.39 8.00
CA LYS A 65 7.32 -5.09 8.42
C LYS A 65 7.44 -6.45 7.72
N ASN A 66 6.38 -7.24 7.73
CA ASN A 66 6.38 -8.57 7.12
C ASN A 66 6.62 -8.50 5.61
N LEU A 67 6.00 -7.51 4.93
CA LEU A 67 6.22 -7.26 3.51
C LEU A 67 7.69 -6.94 3.22
N LEU A 68 8.30 -6.01 3.98
CA LEU A 68 9.71 -5.68 3.81
C LEU A 68 10.64 -6.88 4.09
N CYS A 69 10.34 -7.68 5.12
CA CYS A 69 11.08 -8.90 5.41
C CYS A 69 10.99 -9.92 4.25
N GLN A 70 9.81 -10.10 3.65
CA GLN A 70 9.63 -11.00 2.50
C GLN A 70 10.45 -10.59 1.28
N HIS A 71 10.73 -9.30 1.13
CA HIS A 71 11.58 -8.75 0.06
C HIS A 71 13.07 -8.63 0.46
N GLY A 72 13.46 -9.18 1.62
CA GLY A 72 14.84 -9.16 2.09
C GLY A 72 15.34 -7.75 2.46
N ILE A 73 14.43 -6.87 2.87
CA ILE A 73 14.75 -5.49 3.28
C ILE A 73 14.84 -5.44 4.80
N ALA A 74 16.04 -5.14 5.29
CA ALA A 74 16.29 -4.99 6.72
C ALA A 74 15.49 -3.81 7.28
N ASN A 75 14.67 -4.09 8.30
CA ASN A 75 13.80 -3.10 8.93
C ASN A 75 13.75 -3.30 10.46
N ILE A 76 13.47 -2.23 11.18
CA ILE A 76 13.32 -2.23 12.64
C ILE A 76 12.16 -1.33 13.06
N VAL A 77 11.45 -1.75 14.11
CA VAL A 77 10.40 -0.93 14.74
C VAL A 77 11.04 -0.24 15.95
N LEU A 78 10.99 1.09 15.95
CA LEU A 78 11.51 1.96 16.99
C LEU A 78 10.35 2.61 17.75
N GLU A 79 10.59 2.89 19.02
CA GLU A 79 9.75 3.81 19.79
C GLU A 79 10.30 5.23 19.56
N PRO A 80 9.46 6.20 19.14
CA PRO A 80 9.93 7.56 18.92
C PRO A 80 10.42 8.18 20.22
N ASP A 81 11.53 8.91 20.14
CA ASP A 81 12.10 9.68 21.24
C ASP A 81 11.20 10.90 21.55
N GLY A 82 10.12 10.66 22.28
CA GLY A 82 9.11 11.67 22.57
C GLY A 82 7.94 11.08 23.35
N GLY A 83 8.06 11.09 24.68
CA GLY A 83 7.07 10.54 25.60
C GLY A 83 5.66 11.03 25.29
N CYS A 84 4.81 10.11 24.86
CA CYS A 84 3.40 10.37 24.65
C CYS A 84 2.72 10.53 26.02
N CYS A 85 2.36 11.77 26.36
CA CYS A 85 1.37 12.19 27.37
C CYS A 85 1.35 11.39 28.70
N ALA A 86 1.80 12.01 29.80
CA ALA A 86 1.73 11.48 31.17
C ALA A 86 0.31 11.19 31.74
N SER A 87 -0.72 11.19 30.89
CA SER A 87 -2.13 11.01 31.23
C SER A 87 -2.78 9.95 30.32
N GLY A 88 -2.42 8.69 30.53
CA GLY A 88 -3.28 7.50 30.49
C GLY A 88 -4.27 7.26 29.35
N GLY A 89 -4.02 7.69 28.11
CA GLY A 89 -5.00 7.46 27.03
C GLY A 89 -4.49 7.39 25.58
N CYS A 90 -3.21 7.60 25.33
CA CYS A 90 -2.69 7.56 23.96
C CYS A 90 -1.99 6.22 23.70
N ALA A 91 -2.44 5.52 22.66
CA ALA A 91 -1.75 4.33 22.16
C ALA A 91 -0.32 4.72 21.73
N PRO A 92 0.70 3.89 22.03
CA PRO A 92 2.08 4.19 21.65
C PRO A 92 2.17 4.26 20.14
N LYS A 93 2.61 5.41 19.64
CA LYS A 93 2.92 5.61 18.23
C LYS A 93 4.30 5.02 18.00
N LEU A 94 4.41 4.03 17.13
CA LEU A 94 5.66 3.37 16.79
C LEU A 94 6.15 3.85 15.42
N GLU A 95 7.44 3.69 15.15
CA GLU A 95 8.07 4.04 13.88
C GLU A 95 8.72 2.83 13.24
N LEU A 96 8.51 2.64 11.94
CA LEU A 96 9.19 1.63 11.14
C LEU A 96 10.33 2.31 10.37
N ALA A 97 11.55 1.85 10.59
CA ALA A 97 12.76 2.39 10.00
C ALA A 97 13.51 1.34 9.19
N VAL A 98 14.19 1.80 8.14
CA VAL A 98 15.06 1.01 7.25
C VAL A 98 16.41 1.70 7.11
N ALA A 99 17.42 0.99 6.61
CA ALA A 99 18.69 1.63 6.27
C ALA A 99 18.49 2.67 5.16
N ALA A 100 19.20 3.81 5.26
CA ALA A 100 19.12 4.89 4.28
C ALA A 100 19.38 4.44 2.84
N ASN A 101 20.26 3.45 2.67
CA ASN A 101 20.61 2.88 1.35
C ASN A 101 19.49 2.02 0.75
N ASP A 102 18.55 1.53 1.56
CA ASP A 102 17.46 0.65 1.12
C ASP A 102 16.13 1.41 0.95
N ILE A 103 16.14 2.75 1.06
CA ILE A 103 14.92 3.56 1.02
C ILE A 103 14.19 3.46 -0.33
N GLU A 104 14.94 3.45 -1.43
CA GLU A 104 14.40 3.37 -2.79
C GLU A 104 13.75 2.01 -3.02
N ARG A 105 14.42 0.94 -2.58
CA ARG A 105 13.91 -0.44 -2.64
C ARG A 105 12.66 -0.61 -1.80
N ALA A 106 12.66 -0.08 -0.56
CA ALA A 106 11.50 -0.12 0.31
C ALA A 106 10.30 0.63 -0.31
N ALA A 107 10.55 1.80 -0.89
CA ALA A 107 9.50 2.58 -1.55
C ALA A 107 8.92 1.87 -2.78
N GLU A 108 9.74 1.15 -3.55
CA GLU A 108 9.30 0.37 -4.70
C GLU A 108 8.38 -0.79 -4.28
N VAL A 109 8.79 -1.56 -3.27
CA VAL A 109 7.99 -2.67 -2.73
C VAL A 109 6.65 -2.18 -2.19
N LEU A 110 6.66 -1.11 -1.40
CA LEU A 110 5.44 -0.53 -0.85
C LEU A 110 4.51 0.02 -1.94
N ARG A 111 5.07 0.61 -3.00
CA ARG A 111 4.29 1.12 -4.13
C ARG A 111 3.64 -0.03 -4.91
N ALA A 112 4.37 -1.12 -5.15
CA ALA A 112 3.84 -2.29 -5.83
C ALA A 112 2.69 -2.92 -5.04
N ASP A 113 2.88 -3.15 -3.74
CA ASP A 113 1.82 -3.70 -2.86
C ASP A 113 0.58 -2.81 -2.84
N PHE A 114 0.75 -1.48 -2.76
CA PHE A 114 -0.37 -0.55 -2.85
C PHE A 114 -1.09 -0.64 -4.20
N GLN A 115 -0.35 -0.73 -5.31
CA GLN A 115 -0.93 -0.87 -6.64
C GLN A 115 -1.73 -2.17 -6.76
N ASP A 116 -1.22 -3.27 -6.21
CA ASP A 116 -1.92 -4.56 -6.19
C ASP A 116 -3.21 -4.48 -5.36
N LEU A 117 -3.17 -3.85 -4.18
CA LEU A 117 -4.37 -3.63 -3.36
C LEU A 117 -5.42 -2.78 -4.07
N VAL A 118 -4.99 -1.74 -4.78
CA VAL A 118 -5.91 -0.90 -5.58
C VAL A 118 -6.44 -1.68 -6.79
N ALA A 119 -5.59 -2.45 -7.48
CA ALA A 119 -5.96 -3.25 -8.63
C ALA A 119 -6.93 -4.39 -8.29
N LEU A 120 -6.77 -5.04 -7.14
CA LEU A 120 -7.72 -6.06 -6.64
C LEU A 120 -9.10 -5.48 -6.32
N ASN A 121 -9.18 -4.16 -6.07
CA ASN A 121 -10.44 -3.44 -5.92
C ASN A 121 -10.91 -2.81 -7.25
N ALA A 122 -10.27 -3.10 -8.38
CA ALA A 122 -10.69 -2.57 -9.70
C ALA A 122 -11.95 -3.23 -10.27
N ASP A 123 -12.35 -4.35 -9.68
CA ASP A 123 -13.48 -5.15 -10.10
C ASP A 123 -14.81 -4.52 -9.63
N GLU A 124 -14.82 -3.99 -8.40
CA GLU A 124 -16.03 -3.53 -7.71
C GLU A 124 -16.01 -2.05 -7.31
N THR A 125 -14.85 -1.37 -7.30
CA THR A 125 -14.78 0.01 -6.79
C THR A 125 -13.75 0.94 -7.45
N THR A 126 -12.93 0.47 -8.39
CA THR A 126 -11.92 1.34 -9.04
C THR A 126 -12.29 1.68 -10.48
N CYS A 127 -12.37 2.98 -10.71
CA CYS A 127 -12.60 3.65 -11.97
C CYS A 127 -11.76 3.03 -13.11
N LYS A 128 -12.40 2.17 -13.94
CA LYS A 128 -11.77 1.53 -15.11
C LYS A 128 -11.27 2.53 -16.16
N ASP A 129 -11.56 3.80 -15.98
CA ASP A 129 -10.98 4.90 -16.72
C ASP A 129 -11.00 6.18 -15.84
N PRO A 130 -9.85 6.80 -15.52
CA PRO A 130 -9.82 8.10 -14.85
C PRO A 130 -10.63 9.17 -15.62
N SER A 131 -10.72 9.05 -16.94
CA SER A 131 -11.52 9.94 -17.78
C SER A 131 -13.03 9.70 -17.67
N ALA A 132 -13.48 8.52 -17.25
CA ALA A 132 -14.90 8.24 -17.02
C ALA A 132 -15.46 8.96 -15.77
N TRP A 133 -14.58 9.33 -14.83
CA TRP A 133 -14.91 10.11 -13.62
C TRP A 133 -14.43 11.55 -13.70
N THR A 134 -13.73 11.91 -14.79
CA THR A 134 -13.32 13.29 -15.04
C THR A 134 -14.54 14.04 -15.54
N VAL A 135 -15.10 14.88 -14.67
CA VAL A 135 -16.13 15.85 -15.06
C VAL A 135 -15.47 16.87 -15.99
N ASN A 136 -15.65 16.70 -17.29
CA ASN A 136 -15.18 17.67 -18.27
C ASN A 136 -16.10 18.90 -18.26
N LEU A 137 -15.76 19.87 -17.42
CA LEU A 137 -16.48 21.15 -17.29
C LEU A 137 -16.37 22.04 -18.55
N GLU A 138 -15.45 21.73 -19.47
CA GLU A 138 -15.29 22.42 -20.76
C GLU A 138 -16.08 21.73 -21.89
N GLY A 139 -16.59 20.52 -21.64
CA GLY A 139 -17.50 19.81 -22.53
C GLY A 139 -18.92 20.37 -22.39
N GLY A 140 -19.65 20.48 -23.50
CA GLY A 140 -21.02 21.03 -23.50
C GLY A 140 -22.05 20.26 -22.65
N GLU A 141 -21.75 19.01 -22.25
CA GLU A 141 -22.58 18.17 -21.39
C GLU A 141 -21.73 17.42 -20.35
N VAL A 142 -22.16 17.44 -19.08
CA VAL A 142 -21.53 16.76 -17.95
C VAL A 142 -22.46 15.66 -17.43
N ILE A 143 -21.93 14.49 -17.07
CA ILE A 143 -22.69 13.44 -16.38
C ILE A 143 -22.43 13.56 -14.88
N CYS A 144 -23.49 13.67 -14.07
CA CYS A 144 -23.38 13.73 -12.62
C CYS A 144 -22.80 12.43 -12.05
N PRO A 145 -21.71 12.46 -11.26
CA PRO A 145 -21.11 11.23 -10.71
C PRO A 145 -21.94 10.60 -9.59
N ALA A 146 -22.88 11.32 -8.97
CA ALA A 146 -23.72 10.81 -7.89
C ALA A 146 -25.02 10.15 -8.37
N CYS A 147 -25.67 10.73 -9.38
CA CYS A 147 -27.01 10.30 -9.81
C CYS A 147 -27.14 10.05 -11.31
N GLU A 148 -26.03 10.13 -12.05
CA GLU A 148 -25.94 9.84 -13.49
C GLU A 148 -26.80 10.75 -14.39
N THR A 149 -27.39 11.81 -13.82
CA THR A 149 -28.18 12.80 -14.56
C THR A 149 -27.26 13.61 -15.47
N ARG A 150 -27.70 13.84 -16.71
CA ARG A 150 -27.02 14.75 -17.65
C ARG A 150 -27.26 16.19 -17.23
N ILE A 151 -26.19 16.93 -17.00
CA ILE A 151 -26.19 18.32 -16.59
C ILE A 151 -25.68 19.15 -17.79
N PRO A 152 -26.39 20.21 -18.21
CA PRO A 152 -25.90 21.12 -19.22
C PRO A 152 -24.68 21.91 -18.71
N ALA A 153 -23.75 22.27 -19.59
CA ALA A 153 -22.61 23.11 -19.23
C ALA A 153 -23.05 24.43 -18.57
N GLY A 154 -22.31 24.90 -17.56
CA GLY A 154 -22.60 26.15 -16.86
C GLY A 154 -23.44 26.05 -15.58
N VAL A 155 -23.89 24.85 -15.21
CA VAL A 155 -24.65 24.63 -13.96
C VAL A 155 -23.72 24.13 -12.86
N ALA A 156 -23.64 24.85 -11.74
CA ALA A 156 -22.77 24.53 -10.60
C ALA A 156 -23.26 23.32 -9.78
N GLU A 157 -24.56 23.04 -9.80
CA GLU A 157 -25.22 22.02 -8.96
C GLU A 157 -26.13 21.13 -9.79
N CYS A 158 -26.12 19.82 -9.52
CA CYS A 158 -27.02 18.90 -10.19
C CYS A 158 -28.49 19.15 -9.76
N PRO A 159 -29.44 19.34 -10.69
CA PRO A 159 -30.84 19.61 -10.36
C PRO A 159 -31.60 18.40 -9.79
N GLN A 160 -30.99 17.22 -9.74
CA GLN A 160 -31.61 15.99 -9.23
C GLN A 160 -31.09 15.56 -7.86
N CYS A 161 -29.81 15.79 -7.57
CA CYS A 161 -29.20 15.36 -6.31
C CYS A 161 -28.49 16.47 -5.55
N GLU A 162 -28.54 17.71 -6.06
CA GLU A 162 -27.92 18.90 -5.46
C GLU A 162 -26.40 18.78 -5.26
N LEU A 163 -25.75 17.78 -5.88
CA LEU A 163 -24.31 17.64 -5.84
C LEU A 163 -23.67 18.83 -6.58
N TYR A 164 -22.73 19.50 -5.92
CA TYR A 164 -21.87 20.49 -6.52
C TYR A 164 -20.88 19.83 -7.48
N VAL A 165 -21.01 20.12 -8.78
CA VAL A 165 -20.20 19.50 -9.86
C VAL A 165 -19.07 20.40 -10.36
N GLY A 166 -19.02 21.66 -9.90
CA GLY A 166 -18.01 22.65 -10.27
C GLY A 166 -18.56 23.74 -11.19
N VAL A 167 -17.90 24.90 -11.19
CA VAL A 167 -18.19 26.03 -12.10
C VAL A 167 -17.20 26.02 -13.26
N PRO A 168 -17.62 26.27 -14.52
CA PRO A 168 -16.68 26.47 -15.62
C PRO A 168 -15.71 27.62 -15.30
N SER A 169 -14.45 27.47 -15.71
CA SER A 169 -13.36 28.44 -15.47
C SER A 169 -13.68 29.87 -15.94
N GLU A 170 -14.62 30.01 -16.87
CA GLU A 170 -15.14 31.28 -17.40
C GLU A 170 -15.85 32.14 -16.35
N PHE A 171 -16.31 31.56 -15.23
CA PHE A 171 -16.97 32.26 -14.13
C PHE A 171 -16.04 32.59 -12.94
N LEU A 172 -14.76 32.22 -13.01
CA LEU A 172 -13.76 32.56 -11.98
C LEU A 172 -12.99 33.88 -12.28
N ALA A 173 -13.38 34.60 -13.34
CA ALA A 173 -12.66 35.78 -13.84
C ALA A 173 -13.28 37.14 -13.45
N GLU A 174 -14.01 37.24 -12.34
CA GLU A 174 -14.52 38.53 -11.83
C GLU A 174 -14.27 38.71 -10.33
N GLU A 175 -13.01 38.78 -9.92
CA GLU A 175 -12.60 39.58 -8.75
C GLU A 175 -11.40 40.46 -9.13
N LYS A 176 -11.68 41.65 -9.66
CA LYS A 176 -10.76 42.77 -9.58
C LYS A 176 -11.46 44.11 -9.55
#